data_AF-A0A8S0RGX6-F1
#
_entry.id   AF-A0A8S0RGX6-F1
#
_cell.length_a   1.000
_cell.length_b   1.000
_cell.length_c   1.000
_cell.angle_alpha   90.00
_cell.angle_beta   90.00
_cell.angle_gamma   90.00
#
_symmetry.space_group_name_H-M   'P 1'
#
loop_
_entity.id
_entity.type
_entity.pdbx_description
1 polymer ?
#
loop_
_entity_poly.entity_id
_entity_poly.type
_entity_poly.pdbx_seq_one_letter_code
_entity_poly.pdbx_strand_id
1 'polypeptide(L)'
;MLTTVEDVFPESLLVFALVLRKDCGQPGFTLSERKRFGTILKEGKLVDAYRYLHKDKDMHCGFSWSGNPIGKYRGKRMRIDYFIVSEKLKDRIVACEIQGQGIELEGFNGSDHCPVTLELSGASPNSNEN
;
A
#
# COMPACT_ATOMS: atom_id res chain seq x y z
N MET A 1 33.92 -6.62 3.98
CA MET A 1 33.10 -6.19 2.82
C MET A 1 31.73 -5.83 3.38
N LEU A 2 31.54 -4.55 3.72
CA LEU A 2 30.29 -4.05 4.30
C LEU A 2 29.31 -3.87 3.14
N THR A 3 28.33 -4.77 3.03
CA THR A 3 27.18 -4.60 2.13
C THR A 3 26.39 -3.38 2.58
N THR A 4 26.34 -2.38 1.70
CA THR A 4 25.61 -1.14 1.88
C THR A 4 24.11 -1.40 1.98
N VAL A 5 23.42 -0.53 2.71
CA VAL A 5 21.99 -0.62 3.09
C VAL A 5 21.04 -0.70 1.87
N GLU A 6 21.57 -0.42 0.69
CA GLU A 6 20.89 -0.42 -0.60
C GLU A 6 20.76 -1.82 -1.23
N ASP A 7 21.58 -2.81 -0.83
CA ASP A 7 21.61 -4.15 -1.46
C ASP A 7 20.55 -5.13 -0.92
N VAL A 8 19.79 -4.76 0.11
CA VAL A 8 18.85 -5.68 0.81
C VAL A 8 17.38 -5.39 0.47
N PHE A 9 17.08 -4.27 -0.20
CA PHE A 9 15.71 -3.87 -0.48
C PHE A 9 15.55 -3.47 -1.94
N PRO A 10 15.37 -4.44 -2.87
CA PRO A 10 14.94 -4.10 -4.21
C PRO A 10 13.62 -3.31 -4.13
N GLU A 11 13.44 -2.34 -5.02
CA GLU A 11 12.23 -1.52 -5.24
C GLU A 11 10.89 -2.32 -5.18
N SER A 12 10.94 -3.64 -5.32
CA SER A 12 9.80 -4.57 -5.15
C SER A 12 9.33 -4.77 -3.70
N LEU A 13 10.07 -4.30 -2.68
CA LEU A 13 9.68 -4.39 -1.27
C LEU A 13 8.77 -3.25 -0.79
N LEU A 14 8.55 -2.22 -1.63
CA LEU A 14 7.78 -1.03 -1.28
C LEU A 14 6.25 -1.24 -1.27
N VAL A 15 5.78 -2.47 -1.43
CA VAL A 15 4.35 -2.76 -1.53
C VAL A 15 3.68 -2.87 -0.15
N PHE A 16 4.46 -3.22 0.87
CA PHE A 16 3.94 -3.54 2.22
C PHE A 16 4.46 -2.62 3.32
N ALA A 17 5.01 -1.45 2.98
CA ALA A 17 5.70 -0.58 3.96
C ALA A 17 4.73 0.22 4.86
N LEU A 18 3.98 -0.54 5.67
CA LEU A 18 3.35 -0.11 6.91
C LEU A 18 3.47 -1.18 8.01
N VAL A 19 4.34 -2.15 7.77
CA VAL A 19 4.59 -3.23 8.72
C VAL A 19 6.01 -3.04 9.24
N LEU A 20 6.13 -2.76 10.54
CA LEU A 20 7.43 -2.63 11.20
C LEU A 20 8.26 -3.88 10.89
N ARG A 21 9.59 -3.76 10.70
CA ARG A 21 10.47 -4.92 10.42
C ARG A 21 10.28 -6.08 11.40
N LYS A 22 9.81 -5.78 12.62
CA LYS A 22 9.49 -6.72 13.71
C LYS A 22 8.33 -7.68 13.39
N ASP A 23 7.49 -7.35 12.42
CA ASP A 23 6.31 -8.14 12.04
C ASP A 23 6.57 -9.00 10.79
N CYS A 24 7.82 -9.06 10.29
CA CYS A 24 8.19 -9.95 9.18
C CYS A 24 7.89 -11.41 9.53
N GLY A 25 7.16 -12.09 8.65
CA GLY A 25 6.72 -13.48 8.87
C GLY A 25 5.35 -13.62 9.53
N GLN A 26 4.68 -12.51 9.87
CA GLN A 26 3.25 -12.53 10.21
C GLN A 26 2.40 -12.68 8.93
N PRO A 27 1.21 -13.32 9.00
CA PRO A 27 0.26 -13.33 7.89
C PRO A 27 -0.04 -11.91 7.41
N GLY A 28 -0.05 -11.70 6.09
CA GLY A 28 -0.12 -10.39 5.46
C GLY A 28 1.24 -9.68 5.31
N PHE A 29 2.33 -10.26 5.82
CA PHE A 29 3.70 -9.74 5.65
C PHE A 29 4.77 -10.85 5.63
N THR A 30 4.42 -12.06 5.19
CA THR A 30 5.41 -13.12 4.96
C THR A 30 6.20 -12.87 3.68
N LEU A 31 7.41 -13.42 3.58
CA LEU A 31 8.24 -13.28 2.37
C LEU A 31 7.53 -13.83 1.12
N SER A 32 6.80 -14.94 1.26
CA SER A 32 6.08 -15.59 0.16
C SER A 32 4.92 -14.73 -0.34
N GLU A 33 4.13 -14.13 0.55
CA GLU A 33 3.06 -13.20 0.18
C GLU A 33 3.62 -11.99 -0.57
N ARG A 34 4.71 -11.39 -0.06
CA ARG A 34 5.34 -10.23 -0.69
C ARG A 34 5.87 -10.54 -2.09
N LYS A 35 6.60 -11.66 -2.23
CA LYS A 35 7.13 -12.10 -3.51
C LYS A 35 6.00 -12.34 -4.51
N ARG A 36 4.96 -13.09 -4.10
CA ARG A 36 3.84 -13.41 -4.97
C ARG A 36 3.08 -12.17 -5.40
N PHE A 37 2.80 -11.25 -4.49
CA PHE A 37 2.12 -10.00 -4.80
C PHE A 37 2.95 -9.14 -5.77
N GLY A 38 4.25 -9.00 -5.52
CA GLY A 38 5.17 -8.30 -6.44
C GLY A 38 5.21 -8.95 -7.84
N THR A 39 5.21 -10.28 -7.92
CA THR A 39 5.12 -11.02 -9.20
C THR A 39 3.83 -10.68 -9.94
N ILE A 40 2.67 -10.73 -9.26
CA ILE A 40 1.36 -10.40 -9.85
C ILE A 40 1.36 -8.98 -10.42
N LEU A 41 1.87 -8.00 -9.66
CA LEU A 41 1.93 -6.61 -10.12
C LEU A 41 2.82 -6.46 -11.37
N LYS A 42 3.99 -7.10 -11.35
CA LYS A 42 4.95 -7.03 -12.45
C LYS A 42 4.42 -7.70 -13.72
N GLU A 43 3.90 -8.92 -13.62
CA GLU A 43 3.40 -9.68 -14.77
C GLU A 43 2.12 -9.07 -15.35
N GLY A 44 1.24 -8.56 -14.49
CA GLY A 44 0.00 -7.91 -14.91
C GLY A 44 0.16 -6.48 -15.43
N LYS A 45 1.37 -5.90 -15.39
CA LYS A 45 1.62 -4.47 -15.63
C LYS A 45 0.65 -3.61 -14.81
N LEU A 46 0.62 -3.88 -13.51
CA LEU A 46 -0.26 -3.23 -12.56
C LEU A 46 0.54 -2.32 -11.63
N VAL A 47 -0.13 -1.27 -11.17
CA VAL A 47 0.43 -0.23 -10.32
C VAL A 47 -0.46 -0.10 -9.08
N ASP A 48 0.18 -0.02 -7.91
CA ASP A 48 -0.49 0.35 -6.67
C ASP A 48 -0.74 1.86 -6.66
N ALA A 49 -2.01 2.27 -6.73
CA ALA A 49 -2.40 3.66 -6.91
C ALA A 49 -1.94 4.56 -5.75
N TYR A 50 -1.98 4.06 -4.53
CA TYR A 50 -1.54 4.82 -3.36
C TYR A 50 -0.03 5.07 -3.43
N ARG A 51 0.76 4.06 -3.79
CA ARG A 51 2.22 4.18 -3.92
C ARG A 51 2.65 5.03 -5.11
N TYR A 52 1.86 5.03 -6.18
CA TYR A 52 2.10 5.89 -7.33
C TYR A 52 2.07 7.39 -6.96
N LEU A 53 1.13 7.79 -6.09
CA LEU A 53 1.00 9.17 -5.61
C LEU A 53 1.90 9.51 -4.41
N HIS A 54 2.12 8.57 -3.48
CA HIS A 54 2.78 8.83 -2.19
C HIS A 54 4.15 8.14 -2.09
N LYS A 55 5.11 8.57 -2.93
CA LYS A 55 6.45 7.93 -3.05
C LYS A 55 7.34 8.06 -1.81
N ASP A 56 7.19 9.14 -1.03
CA ASP A 56 8.11 9.49 0.09
C ASP A 56 7.56 9.23 1.50
N LYS A 57 6.32 8.74 1.64
CA LYS A 57 5.62 8.65 2.93
C LYS A 57 5.61 7.23 3.47
N ASP A 58 6.76 6.71 3.90
CA ASP A 58 6.83 5.39 4.55
C ASP A 58 6.59 5.41 6.07
N MET A 59 6.67 6.59 6.71
CA MET A 59 6.51 6.70 8.18
C MET A 59 5.21 7.38 8.61
N HIS A 60 4.47 7.97 7.66
CA HIS A 60 3.18 8.66 7.88
C HIS A 60 2.05 8.11 7.00
N CYS A 61 2.26 6.98 6.34
CA CYS A 61 1.24 6.35 5.51
C CYS A 61 0.06 5.90 6.38
N GLY A 62 -1.16 6.19 5.93
CA GLY A 62 -2.38 5.71 6.59
C GLY A 62 -2.44 4.18 6.54
N PHE A 63 -3.00 3.55 7.57
CA PHE A 63 -3.16 2.10 7.63
C PHE A 63 -4.61 1.75 7.32
N SER A 64 -4.83 0.69 6.54
CA SER A 64 -6.18 0.27 6.16
C SER A 64 -6.74 -0.78 7.12
N TRP A 65 -5.89 -1.40 7.94
CA TRP A 65 -6.27 -2.39 8.93
C TRP A 65 -5.60 -2.13 10.28
N SER A 66 -6.35 -2.34 11.36
CA SER A 66 -5.83 -2.33 12.72
C SER A 66 -6.19 -3.62 13.46
N GLY A 67 -5.19 -4.20 14.12
CA GLY A 67 -5.42 -5.32 15.02
C GLY A 67 -6.27 -4.92 16.22
N ASN A 68 -6.97 -5.91 16.78
CA ASN A 68 -7.77 -5.74 17.98
C ASN A 68 -6.96 -5.08 19.11
N PRO A 69 -7.54 -4.13 19.88
CA PRO A 69 -6.86 -3.47 21.00
C PRO A 69 -6.39 -4.43 22.10
N ILE A 70 -6.90 -5.65 22.10
CA ILE A 70 -6.59 -6.71 23.06
C ILE A 70 -6.07 -7.94 22.30
N GLY A 71 -5.04 -8.59 22.85
CA GLY A 71 -4.49 -9.85 22.33
C GLY A 71 -3.27 -9.70 21.41
N LYS A 72 -2.99 -10.77 20.64
CA LYS A 72 -1.74 -10.93 19.86
C LYS A 72 -1.50 -9.91 18.74
N TYR A 73 -2.55 -9.19 18.35
CA TYR A 73 -2.50 -8.16 17.30
C TYR A 73 -2.58 -6.74 17.86
N ARG A 74 -2.53 -6.56 19.19
CA ARG A 74 -2.56 -5.25 19.84
C ARG A 74 -1.44 -4.36 19.32
N GLY A 75 -1.82 -3.18 18.84
CA GLY A 75 -0.90 -2.17 18.34
C GLY A 75 -0.31 -2.48 16.95
N LYS A 76 -0.69 -3.60 16.32
CA LYS A 76 -0.32 -3.90 14.94
C LYS A 76 -1.25 -3.21 13.99
N ARG A 77 -0.67 -2.63 12.94
CA ARG A 77 -1.37 -1.92 11.88
C ARG A 77 -0.76 -2.34 10.56
N MET A 78 -1.59 -2.44 9.54
CA MET A 78 -1.17 -2.86 8.21
C MET A 78 -1.91 -2.07 7.16
N ARG A 79 -1.31 -1.93 5.98
CA ARG A 79 -2.03 -1.57 4.76
C ARG A 79 -2.27 -2.85 3.98
N ILE A 80 -3.50 -3.35 3.99
CA ILE A 80 -3.88 -4.58 3.29
C ILE A 80 -5.03 -4.39 2.29
N ASP A 81 -5.51 -3.16 2.14
CA ASP A 81 -6.52 -2.77 1.15
C ASP A 81 -5.88 -1.88 0.10
N TYR A 82 -6.08 -2.22 -1.17
CA TYR A 82 -5.35 -1.63 -2.29
C TYR A 82 -6.28 -1.34 -3.46
N PHE A 83 -6.04 -0.21 -4.13
CA PHE A 83 -6.44 -0.03 -5.52
C PHE A 83 -5.27 -0.39 -6.42
N ILE A 84 -5.39 -1.53 -7.10
CA ILE A 84 -4.43 -1.99 -8.09
C ILE A 84 -4.96 -1.65 -9.48
N VAL A 85 -4.24 -0.77 -10.16
CA VAL A 85 -4.68 -0.13 -11.41
C VAL A 85 -3.77 -0.58 -12.54
N SER A 86 -4.32 -0.82 -13.73
CA SER A 86 -3.49 -1.13 -14.91
C SER A 86 -2.54 0.04 -15.22
N GLU A 87 -1.35 -0.25 -15.70
CA GLU A 87 -0.36 0.77 -16.04
C GLU A 87 -0.91 1.82 -17.04
N LYS A 88 -1.84 1.42 -17.92
CA LYS A 88 -2.51 2.31 -18.88
C LYS A 88 -3.43 3.36 -18.23
N LEU A 89 -3.86 3.13 -16.99
CA LEU A 89 -4.75 4.02 -16.25
C LEU A 89 -4.00 4.80 -15.16
N LYS A 90 -2.69 4.58 -14.98
CA LYS A 90 -1.93 5.21 -13.87
C LYS A 90 -1.95 6.74 -13.94
N ASP A 91 -1.87 7.29 -15.16
CA ASP A 91 -1.84 8.75 -15.37
C ASP A 91 -3.23 9.39 -15.17
N ARG A 92 -4.29 8.58 -15.01
CA ARG A 92 -5.63 9.05 -14.64
C ARG A 92 -5.84 9.10 -13.13
N ILE A 93 -4.90 8.59 -12.32
CA ILE A 93 -5.03 8.59 -10.87
C ILE A 93 -4.90 10.04 -10.36
N VAL A 94 -5.99 10.58 -9.83
CA VAL A 94 -6.05 11.95 -9.29
C VAL A 94 -5.73 11.94 -7.80
N ALA A 95 -6.37 11.04 -7.06
CA ALA A 95 -6.18 10.90 -5.62
C ALA A 95 -6.33 9.42 -5.22
N CYS A 96 -5.59 9.02 -4.19
CA CYS A 96 -5.76 7.72 -3.55
C CYS A 96 -5.42 7.86 -2.08
N GLU A 97 -6.43 7.78 -1.22
CA GLU A 97 -6.32 8.13 0.19
C GLU A 97 -6.83 6.99 1.09
N ILE A 98 -6.15 6.81 2.21
CA ILE A 98 -6.48 5.85 3.27
C ILE A 98 -7.02 6.65 4.45
N GLN A 99 -8.23 6.35 4.89
CA GLN A 99 -8.89 7.15 5.94
C GLN A 99 -8.40 6.80 7.35
N GLY A 100 -7.67 5.70 7.50
CA GLY A 100 -7.20 5.17 8.77
C GLY A 100 -5.91 5.83 9.24
N GLN A 101 -5.96 6.49 10.40
CA GLN A 101 -4.80 7.21 10.94
C GLN A 101 -4.73 7.20 12.48
N GLY A 102 -3.53 7.49 12.97
CA GLY A 102 -3.28 7.75 14.39
C GLY A 102 -3.36 6.53 15.32
N ILE A 103 -3.10 6.78 16.60
CA ILE A 103 -3.23 5.75 17.64
C ILE A 103 -4.71 5.49 17.96
N GLU A 104 -5.53 6.54 17.88
CA GLU A 104 -6.95 6.57 18.23
C GLU A 104 -7.88 5.90 17.20
N LEU A 105 -7.33 5.30 16.13
CA LEU A 105 -8.09 4.61 15.09
C LEU A 105 -9.14 5.50 14.41
N GLU A 106 -8.77 6.74 14.11
CA GLU A 106 -9.61 7.62 13.30
C GLU A 106 -9.86 6.98 11.92
N GLY A 107 -11.10 7.06 11.44
CA GLY A 107 -11.53 6.44 10.17
C GLY A 107 -12.00 4.98 10.27
N PHE A 108 -11.88 4.34 11.44
CA PHE A 108 -12.36 2.98 11.68
C PHE A 108 -13.78 2.99 12.28
N ASN A 109 -14.79 3.07 11.40
CA ASN A 109 -16.19 3.23 11.78
C ASN A 109 -16.90 1.89 12.09
N GLY A 110 -16.36 1.13 13.05
CA GLY A 110 -16.96 -0.15 13.52
C GLY A 110 -16.46 -1.41 12.79
N SER A 111 -15.44 -1.27 11.93
CA SER A 111 -14.71 -2.37 11.28
C SER A 111 -13.23 -2.31 11.70
N ASP A 112 -12.53 -3.45 11.66
CA ASP A 112 -11.07 -3.50 11.80
C ASP A 112 -10.33 -3.05 10.52
N HIS A 113 -11.10 -2.74 9.46
CA HIS A 113 -10.65 -2.07 8.26
C HIS A 113 -11.26 -0.66 8.11
N CYS A 114 -10.49 0.28 7.56
CA CYS A 114 -10.98 1.59 7.16
C CYS A 114 -11.17 1.69 5.64
N PRO A 115 -11.98 2.64 5.15
CA PRO A 115 -12.09 2.89 3.72
C PRO A 115 -10.76 3.33 3.09
N VAL A 116 -10.51 2.82 1.89
CA VAL A 116 -9.54 3.36 0.94
C VAL A 116 -10.32 3.94 -0.22
N THR A 117 -9.91 5.09 -0.73
CA THR A 117 -10.59 5.79 -1.83
C THR A 117 -9.65 5.95 -3.02
N LEU A 118 -10.23 5.95 -4.23
CA LEU A 118 -9.53 6.21 -5.49
C LEU A 118 -10.38 7.16 -6.31
N GLU A 119 -9.76 8.23 -6.79
CA GLU A 119 -10.33 9.16 -7.76
C GLU A 119 -9.59 9.04 -9.09
N LEU A 120 -10.35 8.89 -10.18
CA LEU A 120 -9.82 8.83 -11.54
C LEU A 120 -10.35 10.00 -12.36
N SER A 121 -9.48 10.63 -13.15
CA SER A 121 -9.89 11.67 -14.10
C SER A 121 -10.76 11.07 -15.22
N GLY A 122 -11.75 11.81 -15.70
CA GLY A 122 -12.71 11.34 -16.71
C GLY A 122 -12.15 11.17 -18.13
N ALA A 123 -11.02 11.81 -18.45
CA ALA A 123 -10.46 11.83 -19.81
C ALA A 123 -9.21 10.96 -19.94
N SER A 124 -9.08 10.28 -21.08
CA SER A 124 -7.77 9.78 -21.54
C SER A 124 -6.96 10.95 -22.09
N PRO A 125 -5.65 11.08 -21.78
CA PRO A 125 -4.82 12.20 -22.24
C PRO A 125 -4.67 12.33 -23.78
N ASN A 126 -5.22 11.40 -24.57
CA ASN A 126 -5.11 11.36 -26.04
C ASN A 126 -6.44 11.56 -26.79
N SER A 127 -7.42 12.31 -26.26
CA SER A 127 -8.68 12.59 -26.99
C SER A 127 -8.66 13.87 -27.83
N ASN A 128 -7.52 14.54 -27.97
CA ASN A 128 -7.38 15.73 -28.82
C ASN A 128 -6.17 15.59 -29.76
N GLU A 129 -6.38 14.95 -30.91
CA GLU A 129 -5.62 15.18 -32.14
C GLU A 129 -6.54 14.75 -33.31
N ASN A 130 -7.21 15.76 -33.90
CA ASN A 130 -7.82 15.71 -35.24
C ASN A 130 -6.86 16.39 -36.20
#